data_AF-A0A7W5Z7H3-F1
#
_entry.id   AF-A0A7W5Z7H3-F1
#
_cell.length_a   1.000
_cell.length_b   1.000
_cell.length_c   1.000
_cell.angle_alpha   90.00
_cell.angle_beta   90.00
_cell.angle_gamma   90.00
#
_symmetry.space_group_name_H-M   'P 1'
#
loop_
_entity.id
_entity.type
_entity.pdbx_description
1 polymer ?
#
loop_
_entity_poly.entity_id
_entity_poly.type
_entity_poly.pdbx_seq_one_letter_code
_entity_poly.pdbx_strand_id
1 'polypeptide(L)'
;MTLASQSTFAPIGQVLADRVLPGFRRAQKLPLRISCLGTISYAGAADADYRDRSVSLGEAASPEDAIALAALRVSRGDLGPGDDTVLRFEPRLIVIQDSALGLVLAGEIRAGIILWQQPIASDGEARRIIIEASRKRGMATTASGRGDQASARALRFGAALLEARLVDPLWRETAAELLRLPQAA
;
A
#
# COMPACT_ATOMS: atom_id res chain seq x y z
N MET A 1 -39.00 -39.75 12.54
CA MET A 1 -37.52 -39.71 12.66
C MET A 1 -36.95 -39.30 11.31
N THR A 2 -36.59 -38.03 11.15
CA THR A 2 -35.97 -37.50 9.93
C THR A 2 -34.45 -37.63 10.05
N LEU A 3 -33.87 -38.55 9.30
CA LEU A 3 -32.41 -38.71 9.17
C LEU A 3 -31.86 -37.49 8.43
N ALA A 4 -31.15 -36.62 9.15
CA ALA A 4 -30.35 -35.57 8.56
C ALA A 4 -29.19 -36.21 7.80
N SER A 5 -29.23 -36.13 6.47
CA SER A 5 -28.10 -36.51 5.62
C SER A 5 -26.94 -35.54 5.87
N GLN A 6 -25.98 -35.96 6.69
CA GLN A 6 -24.69 -35.29 6.80
C GLN A 6 -23.92 -35.51 5.50
N SER A 7 -23.93 -34.52 4.59
CA SER A 7 -23.03 -34.54 3.44
C SER A 7 -21.60 -34.26 3.91
N THR A 8 -20.79 -35.30 4.02
CA THR A 8 -19.36 -35.21 4.40
C THR A 8 -18.50 -34.46 3.37
N PHE A 9 -19.03 -34.26 2.15
CA PHE A 9 -18.30 -33.61 1.05
C PHE A 9 -18.88 -32.23 0.75
N ALA A 10 -18.01 -31.21 0.73
CA ALA A 10 -18.36 -29.89 0.22
C ALA A 10 -18.75 -30.01 -1.27
N PRO A 11 -19.84 -29.38 -1.72
CA PRO A 11 -20.19 -29.33 -3.13
C PRO A 11 -19.04 -28.80 -3.97
N ILE A 12 -18.79 -29.37 -5.15
CA ILE A 12 -17.67 -28.97 -6.01
C ILE A 12 -17.73 -27.47 -6.36
N GLY A 13 -18.94 -26.91 -6.51
CA GLY A 13 -19.14 -25.48 -6.74
C GLY A 13 -18.61 -24.61 -5.59
N GLN A 14 -18.76 -25.07 -4.34
CA GLN A 14 -18.25 -24.37 -3.17
C GLN A 14 -16.71 -24.46 -3.09
N VAL A 15 -16.14 -25.63 -3.40
CA VAL A 15 -14.68 -25.80 -3.47
C VAL A 15 -14.06 -24.89 -4.54
N LEU A 16 -14.70 -24.80 -5.72
CA LEU A 16 -14.26 -23.91 -6.80
C LEU A 16 -14.34 -22.44 -6.38
N ALA A 17 -15.48 -22.02 -5.79
CA ALA A 17 -15.71 -20.65 -5.36
C ALA A 17 -14.72 -20.19 -4.29
N ASP A 18 -14.45 -21.04 -3.29
CA ASP A 18 -13.69 -20.64 -2.11
C ASP A 18 -12.17 -20.84 -2.28
N ARG A 19 -11.74 -21.83 -3.08
CA ARG A 19 -10.32 -22.19 -3.19
C ARG A 19 -9.67 -21.85 -4.52
N VAL A 20 -10.39 -22.04 -5.63
CA VAL A 20 -9.80 -21.97 -6.97
C VAL A 20 -9.97 -20.60 -7.60
N LEU A 21 -11.21 -20.06 -7.61
CA LEU A 21 -11.50 -18.77 -8.23
C LEU A 21 -10.71 -17.59 -7.64
N PRO A 22 -10.49 -17.47 -6.32
CA PRO A 22 -9.73 -16.36 -5.76
C PRO A 22 -8.26 -16.37 -6.24
N GLY A 23 -7.63 -17.55 -6.30
CA GLY A 23 -6.28 -17.70 -6.82
C GLY A 23 -6.19 -17.34 -8.31
N PHE A 24 -7.13 -17.83 -9.11
CA PHE A 24 -7.19 -17.52 -10.55
C PHE A 24 -7.44 -16.03 -10.82
N ARG A 25 -8.31 -15.38 -10.04
CA ARG A 25 -8.55 -13.93 -10.15
C ARG A 25 -7.31 -13.12 -9.78
N ARG A 26 -6.57 -13.51 -8.73
CA ARG A 26 -5.29 -12.87 -8.36
C ARG A 26 -4.23 -13.03 -9.44
N ALA A 27 -4.10 -14.22 -10.03
CA ALA A 27 -3.14 -14.48 -11.11
C ALA A 27 -3.36 -13.57 -12.34
N GLN A 28 -4.61 -13.23 -12.66
CA GLN A 28 -4.94 -12.29 -13.74
C GLN A 28 -4.56 -10.83 -13.43
N LYS A 29 -4.25 -10.51 -12.18
CA LYS A 29 -3.92 -9.16 -11.70
C LYS A 29 -2.41 -8.95 -11.55
N LEU A 30 -1.60 -9.91 -11.99
CA LEU A 30 -0.15 -9.80 -12.05
C LEU A 30 0.31 -9.06 -13.33
N PRO A 31 1.54 -8.52 -13.36
CA PRO A 31 2.48 -8.43 -12.24
C PRO A 31 2.06 -7.37 -11.21
N LEU A 32 2.60 -7.48 -10.00
CA LEU A 32 2.48 -6.46 -8.98
C LEU A 32 3.50 -5.36 -9.24
N ARG A 33 3.09 -4.10 -9.10
CA ARG A 33 3.92 -2.90 -9.25
C ARG A 33 4.27 -2.35 -7.89
N ILE A 34 5.56 -2.15 -7.65
CA ILE A 34 6.08 -1.56 -6.43
C ILE A 34 6.44 -0.11 -6.73
N SER A 35 5.97 0.82 -5.91
CA SER A 35 6.34 2.23 -5.98
C SER A 35 6.64 2.81 -4.60
N CYS A 36 7.47 3.85 -4.58
CA CYS A 36 7.72 4.65 -3.39
C CYS A 36 7.09 6.04 -3.59
N LEU A 37 6.18 6.41 -2.70
CA LEU A 37 5.72 7.78 -2.55
C LEU A 37 6.65 8.50 -1.56
N GLY A 38 7.13 9.65 -2.00
CA GLY A 38 7.99 10.51 -1.20
C GLY A 38 7.92 11.94 -1.70
N THR A 39 8.88 12.75 -1.26
CA THR A 39 8.97 14.14 -1.69
C THR A 39 10.31 14.43 -2.33
N ILE A 40 10.27 15.12 -3.46
CA ILE A 40 11.48 15.60 -4.13
C ILE A 40 11.74 17.06 -3.77
N SER A 41 13.01 17.42 -3.60
CA SER A 41 13.47 18.79 -3.46
C SER A 41 14.87 18.97 -4.05
N TYR A 42 15.25 20.20 -4.37
CA TYR A 42 16.62 20.51 -4.74
C TYR A 42 17.49 20.72 -3.50
N ALA A 43 18.82 20.58 -3.66
CA ALA A 43 19.76 20.94 -2.61
C ALA A 43 19.61 22.42 -2.20
N GLY A 44 19.34 22.68 -0.91
CA GLY A 44 19.15 24.03 -0.36
C GLY A 44 17.76 24.64 -0.59
N ALA A 45 16.80 23.86 -1.10
CA ALA A 45 15.46 24.33 -1.39
C ALA A 45 14.67 24.73 -0.13
N ALA A 46 13.78 25.70 -0.26
CA ALA A 46 12.85 26.06 0.79
C ALA A 46 11.74 25.01 0.89
N ASP A 47 11.03 24.98 2.02
CA ASP A 47 9.94 24.01 2.23
C ASP A 47 8.83 24.11 1.14
N ALA A 48 8.64 25.29 0.57
CA ALA A 48 7.69 25.52 -0.52
C ALA A 48 8.07 24.85 -1.85
N ASP A 49 9.31 24.39 -2.02
CA ASP A 49 9.82 23.79 -3.26
C ASP A 49 9.68 22.26 -3.28
N TYR A 50 9.40 21.66 -2.13
CA TYR A 50 9.18 20.22 -2.02
C TYR A 50 7.89 19.82 -2.75
N ARG A 51 7.98 18.77 -3.56
CA ARG A 51 6.85 18.23 -4.34
C ARG A 51 6.66 16.75 -4.05
N ASP A 52 5.42 16.33 -3.86
CA ASP A 52 5.07 14.91 -3.71
C ASP A 52 5.33 14.19 -5.05
N ARG A 53 5.98 13.03 -5.00
CA ARG A 53 6.31 12.22 -6.18
C ARG A 53 6.18 10.74 -5.88
N SER A 54 5.71 9.98 -6.87
CA SER A 54 5.79 8.52 -6.87
C SER A 54 6.91 8.06 -7.81
N VAL A 55 7.76 7.17 -7.33
CA VAL A 55 8.89 6.56 -8.04
C VAL A 55 8.63 5.07 -8.18
N SER A 56 8.74 4.54 -9.40
CA SER A 56 8.60 3.09 -9.63
C SER A 56 9.86 2.36 -9.16
N LEU A 57 9.68 1.29 -8.38
CA LEU A 57 10.76 0.44 -7.86
C LEU A 57 10.87 -0.90 -8.61
N GLY A 58 9.95 -1.17 -9.54
CA GLY A 58 9.91 -2.38 -10.34
C GLY A 58 8.62 -3.16 -10.18
N GLU A 59 8.67 -4.41 -10.63
CA GLU A 59 7.52 -5.32 -10.66
C GLU A 59 7.88 -6.67 -10.05
N ALA A 60 6.88 -7.42 -9.57
CA ALA A 60 7.03 -8.74 -8.98
C ALA A 60 5.90 -9.68 -9.41
N ALA A 61 6.20 -10.98 -9.50
CA ALA A 61 5.24 -12.01 -9.91
C ALA A 61 4.39 -12.53 -8.74
N SER A 62 4.76 -12.24 -7.50
CA SER A 62 4.03 -12.65 -6.29
C SER A 62 4.04 -11.56 -5.23
N PRO A 63 3.07 -11.56 -4.29
CA PRO A 63 3.08 -10.68 -3.12
C PRO A 63 4.34 -10.80 -2.24
N GLU A 64 4.85 -12.02 -2.05
CA GLU A 64 6.05 -12.32 -1.28
C GLU A 64 7.28 -11.67 -1.93
N ASP A 65 7.45 -11.86 -3.24
CA ASP A 65 8.53 -11.24 -4.01
C ASP A 65 8.41 -9.72 -4.01
N ALA A 66 7.18 -9.17 -4.03
CA ALA A 66 6.95 -7.74 -3.97
C ALA A 66 7.38 -7.14 -2.61
N ILE A 67 7.08 -7.82 -1.50
CA ILE A 67 7.53 -7.43 -0.16
C ILE A 67 9.05 -7.52 -0.06
N ALA A 68 9.64 -8.62 -0.53
CA ALA A 68 11.09 -8.82 -0.50
C ALA A 68 11.83 -7.77 -1.34
N LEU A 69 11.35 -7.48 -2.56
CA LEU A 69 11.90 -6.44 -3.42
C LEU A 69 11.79 -5.06 -2.76
N ALA A 70 10.63 -4.73 -2.17
CA ALA A 70 10.47 -3.47 -1.46
C ALA A 70 11.44 -3.34 -0.28
N ALA A 71 11.57 -4.37 0.56
CA ALA A 71 12.50 -4.38 1.68
C ALA A 71 13.96 -4.26 1.22
N LEU A 72 14.32 -4.91 0.11
CA LEU A 72 15.64 -4.81 -0.50
C LEU A 72 15.95 -3.38 -0.97
N ARG A 73 15.00 -2.73 -1.65
CA ARG A 73 15.17 -1.34 -2.11
C ARG A 73 15.31 -0.37 -0.95
N VAL A 74 14.49 -0.53 0.08
CA VAL A 74 14.55 0.31 1.29
C VAL A 74 15.87 0.13 2.04
N SER A 75 16.34 -1.11 2.23
CA SER A 75 17.60 -1.37 2.92
C SER A 75 18.84 -0.87 2.17
N ARG A 76 18.78 -0.86 0.83
CA ARG A 76 19.85 -0.31 -0.02
C ARG A 76 19.79 1.22 -0.17
N GLY A 77 18.70 1.86 0.24
CA GLY A 77 18.47 3.29 0.00
C GLY A 77 18.21 3.65 -1.48
N ASP A 78 17.99 2.65 -2.32
CA ASP A 78 17.76 2.80 -3.77
C ASP A 78 16.27 3.07 -4.05
N LEU A 79 15.83 4.26 -3.64
CA LEU A 79 14.43 4.69 -3.71
C LEU A 79 14.22 5.95 -4.55
N GLY A 80 15.31 6.63 -4.92
CA GLY A 80 15.30 7.87 -5.70
C GLY A 80 15.22 7.63 -7.21
N PRO A 81 14.96 8.69 -8.00
CA PRO A 81 14.87 8.60 -9.46
C PRO A 81 16.20 8.37 -10.21
N GLY A 82 17.26 7.88 -9.54
CA GLY A 82 18.60 7.66 -10.09
C GLY A 82 19.69 8.51 -9.41
N ASP A 83 20.91 8.48 -9.95
CA ASP A 83 22.12 9.12 -9.38
C ASP A 83 22.18 10.65 -9.51
N ASP A 84 21.06 11.33 -9.79
CA ASP A 84 21.04 12.79 -9.88
C ASP A 84 21.20 13.41 -8.47
N THR A 85 22.45 13.70 -8.13
CA THR A 85 22.87 14.28 -6.85
C THR A 85 22.25 15.63 -6.51
N VAL A 86 21.60 16.32 -7.46
CA VAL A 86 20.98 17.64 -7.22
C VAL A 86 19.56 17.49 -6.65
N LEU A 87 18.87 16.38 -6.96
CA LEU A 87 17.52 16.09 -6.51
C LEU A 87 17.54 15.13 -5.31
N ARG A 88 17.08 15.62 -4.17
CA ARG A 88 16.87 14.80 -2.98
C ARG A 88 15.48 14.21 -3.00
N PHE A 89 15.38 12.89 -2.85
CA PHE A 89 14.13 12.20 -2.64
C PHE A 89 14.05 11.75 -1.18
N GLU A 90 13.02 12.22 -0.47
CA GLU A 90 12.69 11.80 0.88
C GLU A 90 11.57 10.75 0.79
N PRO A 91 11.89 9.45 0.88
CA PRO A 91 10.92 8.37 0.76
C PRO A 91 10.02 8.31 2.00
N ARG A 92 8.72 8.04 1.82
CA ARG A 92 7.75 8.06 2.93
C ARG A 92 6.84 6.84 3.00
N LEU A 93 6.39 6.33 1.86
CA LEU A 93 5.42 5.23 1.80
C LEU A 93 5.79 4.29 0.65
N ILE A 94 5.84 2.99 0.91
CA ILE A 94 5.84 1.96 -0.13
C ILE A 94 4.40 1.61 -0.46
N VAL A 95 4.11 1.49 -1.75
CA VAL A 95 2.81 1.07 -2.28
C VAL A 95 3.02 -0.07 -3.27
N ILE A 96 2.35 -1.20 -3.01
CA ILE A 96 2.27 -2.35 -3.90
C ILE A 96 0.87 -2.38 -4.49
N GLN A 97 0.79 -2.31 -5.80
CA GLN A 97 -0.46 -2.36 -6.56
C GLN A 97 -0.47 -3.53 -7.53
N ASP A 98 -1.65 -4.01 -7.85
CA ASP A 98 -1.83 -4.97 -8.93
C ASP A 98 -1.85 -4.28 -10.31
N SER A 99 -1.90 -5.06 -11.39
CA SER A 99 -1.87 -4.55 -12.76
C SER A 99 -3.07 -3.64 -13.11
N ALA A 100 -4.16 -3.75 -12.34
CA ALA A 100 -5.36 -2.92 -12.44
C ALA A 100 -5.39 -1.76 -11.42
N LEU A 101 -4.24 -1.46 -10.78
CA LEU A 101 -4.06 -0.42 -9.76
C LEU A 101 -4.79 -0.69 -8.44
N GLY A 102 -5.29 -1.91 -8.23
CA GLY A 102 -5.85 -2.35 -6.95
C GLY A 102 -4.75 -2.37 -5.89
N LEU A 103 -5.01 -1.79 -4.72
CA LEU A 103 -4.03 -1.77 -3.62
C LEU A 103 -3.87 -3.17 -3.06
N VAL A 104 -2.65 -3.71 -3.11
CA VAL A 104 -2.31 -5.02 -2.50
C VAL A 104 -1.81 -4.81 -1.08
N LEU A 105 -0.85 -3.90 -0.90
CA LEU A 105 -0.25 -3.60 0.40
C LEU A 105 0.43 -2.24 0.36
N ALA A 106 0.44 -1.52 1.48
CA ALA A 106 1.21 -0.30 1.61
C ALA A 106 1.76 -0.14 3.04
N GLY A 107 2.89 0.56 3.17
CA GLY A 107 3.61 0.66 4.43
C GLY A 107 4.44 1.93 4.51
N GLU A 108 4.54 2.50 5.72
CA GLU A 108 5.37 3.67 5.98
C GLU A 108 6.85 3.27 6.04
N ILE A 109 7.73 4.08 5.46
CA ILE A 109 9.16 3.90 5.62
C ILE A 109 9.59 4.64 6.87
N ARG A 110 10.15 3.92 7.85
CA ARG A 110 10.74 4.50 9.06
C ARG A 110 12.07 3.82 9.35
N ALA A 111 13.12 4.60 9.62
CA ALA A 111 14.43 4.08 10.03
C ALA A 111 14.96 2.93 9.14
N GLY A 112 14.77 3.02 7.82
CA GLY A 112 15.26 2.01 6.87
C GLY A 112 14.46 0.69 6.85
N ILE A 113 13.28 0.65 7.49
CA ILE A 113 12.36 -0.48 7.43
C ILE A 113 10.97 -0.04 6.96
N ILE A 114 10.17 -0.99 6.48
CA ILE A 114 8.78 -0.76 6.07
C ILE A 114 7.85 -1.21 7.20
N LEU A 115 7.09 -0.27 7.73
CA LEU A 115 5.99 -0.52 8.66
C LEU A 115 4.70 -0.69 7.87
N TRP A 116 4.44 -1.94 7.49
CA TRP A 116 3.25 -2.33 6.74
C TRP A 116 1.96 -2.01 7.49
N GLN A 117 0.99 -1.45 6.78
CA GLN A 117 -0.30 -1.10 7.34
C GLN A 117 -1.22 -2.30 7.34
N GLN A 118 -1.83 -2.58 8.50
CA GLN A 118 -2.80 -3.67 8.62
C GLN A 118 -4.06 -3.36 7.79
N PRO A 119 -4.47 -4.26 6.88
CA PRO A 119 -5.69 -4.11 6.11
C PRO A 119 -6.90 -3.89 7.02
N ILE A 120 -7.87 -3.11 6.56
CA ILE A 120 -9.15 -2.97 7.25
C ILE A 120 -9.87 -4.31 7.39
N ALA A 121 -10.55 -4.50 8.53
CA ALA A 121 -11.30 -5.73 8.80
C ALA A 121 -12.80 -5.61 8.45
N SER A 122 -13.30 -4.39 8.21
CA SER A 122 -14.75 -4.16 8.00
C SER A 122 -15.06 -2.93 7.16
N ASP A 123 -16.24 -2.93 6.53
CA ASP A 123 -16.75 -1.77 5.79
C ASP A 123 -17.00 -0.55 6.69
N GLY A 124 -17.39 -0.77 7.95
CA GLY A 124 -17.55 0.31 8.93
C GLY A 124 -16.22 0.98 9.27
N GLU A 125 -15.12 0.24 9.27
CA GLU A 125 -13.77 0.80 9.34
C GLU A 125 -13.39 1.53 8.04
N ALA A 126 -13.68 0.95 6.88
CA ALA A 126 -13.44 1.58 5.58
C ALA A 126 -14.06 2.98 5.50
N ARG A 127 -15.34 3.11 5.88
CA ARG A 127 -16.06 4.39 5.90
C ARG A 127 -15.39 5.41 6.81
N ARG A 128 -14.98 5.01 8.02
CA ARG A 128 -14.27 5.89 8.96
C ARG A 128 -12.95 6.38 8.38
N ILE A 129 -12.17 5.49 7.78
CA ILE A 129 -10.91 5.84 7.12
C ILE A 129 -11.14 6.85 5.99
N ILE A 130 -12.13 6.62 5.12
CA ILE A 130 -12.43 7.52 4.01
C ILE A 130 -12.82 8.92 4.51
N ILE A 131 -13.66 9.00 5.55
CA ILE A 131 -14.06 10.27 6.17
C ILE A 131 -12.83 11.00 6.73
N GLU A 132 -11.99 10.31 7.48
CA GLU A 132 -10.84 10.90 8.14
C GLU A 132 -9.74 11.33 7.15
N ALA A 133 -9.46 10.50 6.13
CA ALA A 133 -8.52 10.84 5.06
C ALA A 133 -9.02 12.05 4.26
N SER A 134 -10.32 12.11 3.97
CA SER A 134 -10.93 13.26 3.28
C SER A 134 -10.88 14.54 4.11
N ARG A 135 -11.10 14.43 5.44
CA ARG A 135 -10.92 15.55 6.37
C ARG A 135 -9.49 16.07 6.34
N LYS A 136 -8.49 15.19 6.41
CA LYS A 136 -7.07 15.56 6.32
C LYS A 136 -6.74 16.24 4.98
N ARG A 137 -7.28 15.76 3.86
CA ARG A 137 -7.12 16.43 2.56
C ARG A 137 -7.73 17.83 2.55
N GLY A 138 -8.93 18.01 3.11
CA GLY A 138 -9.54 19.33 3.25
C GLY A 138 -8.65 20.30 4.04
N MET A 139 -8.13 19.86 5.18
CA MET A 139 -7.19 20.65 5.99
C MET A 139 -5.88 20.94 5.23
N ALA A 140 -5.38 19.99 4.44
CA ALA A 140 -4.18 20.18 3.63
C ALA A 140 -4.38 21.26 2.57
N THR A 141 -5.55 21.29 1.92
CA THR A 141 -5.93 22.35 0.99
C THR A 141 -5.98 23.70 1.68
N THR A 142 -6.58 23.79 2.87
CA THR A 142 -6.61 25.03 3.66
C THR A 142 -5.22 25.50 4.09
N ALA A 143 -4.34 24.58 4.53
CA ALA A 143 -2.96 24.91 4.89
C ALA A 143 -2.17 25.43 3.68
N SER A 144 -2.29 24.75 2.54
CA SER A 144 -1.67 25.16 1.28
C SER A 144 -2.16 26.55 0.83
N GLY A 145 -3.45 26.85 0.96
CA GLY A 145 -4.02 28.16 0.64
C GLY A 145 -3.51 29.30 1.53
N ARG A 146 -2.98 28.98 2.71
CA ARG A 146 -2.32 29.93 3.63
C ARG A 146 -0.80 29.99 3.44
N GLY A 147 -0.24 29.28 2.45
CA GLY A 147 1.20 29.21 2.20
C GLY A 147 1.96 28.23 3.09
N ASP A 148 1.30 27.51 4.00
CA ASP A 148 1.93 26.52 4.88
C ASP A 148 2.04 25.15 4.17
N GLN A 149 3.10 25.01 3.36
CA GLN A 149 3.34 23.81 2.55
C GLN A 149 3.77 22.60 3.38
N ALA A 150 4.56 22.78 4.44
CA ALA A 150 4.96 21.74 5.39
C ALA A 150 3.73 21.07 6.00
N SER A 151 2.81 21.85 6.59
CA SER A 151 1.59 21.31 7.18
C SER A 151 0.70 20.65 6.13
N ALA A 152 0.56 21.27 4.95
CA ALA A 152 -0.22 20.68 3.86
C ALA A 152 0.31 19.29 3.45
N ARG A 153 1.63 19.16 3.33
CA ARG A 153 2.31 17.90 2.98
C ARG A 153 2.19 16.85 4.09
N ALA A 154 2.36 17.25 5.35
CA ALA A 154 2.16 16.35 6.49
C ALA A 154 0.73 15.81 6.54
N LEU A 155 -0.26 16.66 6.26
CA LEU A 155 -1.68 16.27 6.20
C LEU A 155 -2.00 15.34 5.02
N ARG A 156 -1.46 15.62 3.83
CA ARG A 156 -1.61 14.73 2.65
C ARG A 156 -1.01 13.35 2.91
N PHE A 157 0.19 13.30 3.48
CA PHE A 157 0.81 12.04 3.86
C PHE A 157 0.00 11.29 4.93
N GLY A 158 -0.50 12.00 5.94
CA GLY A 158 -1.37 11.38 6.94
C GLY A 158 -2.66 10.82 6.34
N ALA A 159 -3.21 11.43 5.28
CA ALA A 159 -4.34 10.87 4.54
C ALA A 159 -3.93 9.61 3.77
N ALA A 160 -2.80 9.65 3.04
CA ALA A 160 -2.28 8.51 2.30
C ALA A 160 -1.98 7.31 3.22
N LEU A 161 -1.46 7.54 4.43
CA LEU A 161 -1.20 6.48 5.41
C LEU A 161 -2.47 5.82 5.93
N LEU A 162 -3.57 6.57 6.06
CA LEU A 162 -4.88 6.00 6.40
C LEU A 162 -5.40 5.15 5.24
N GLU A 163 -5.26 5.64 4.01
CA GLU A 163 -5.74 4.96 2.80
C GLU A 163 -4.90 3.74 2.44
N ALA A 164 -3.65 3.67 2.88
CA ALA A 164 -2.79 2.49 2.78
C ALA A 164 -3.39 1.23 3.44
N ARG A 165 -4.40 1.39 4.30
CA ARG A 165 -5.15 0.29 4.93
C ARG A 165 -6.31 -0.21 4.07
N LEU A 166 -6.73 0.55 3.05
CA LEU A 166 -7.86 0.23 2.17
C LEU A 166 -7.43 -0.74 1.06
N VAL A 167 -6.82 -1.86 1.45
CA VAL A 167 -6.43 -2.94 0.53
C VAL A 167 -7.66 -3.40 -0.25
N ASP A 168 -7.48 -3.60 -1.56
CA ASP A 168 -8.51 -4.07 -2.47
C ASP A 168 -9.10 -5.39 -1.95
N PRO A 169 -10.44 -5.59 -1.97
CA PRO A 169 -11.08 -6.80 -1.45
C PRO A 169 -10.45 -8.11 -1.93
N LEU A 170 -9.96 -8.17 -3.17
CA LEU A 170 -9.32 -9.36 -3.74
C LEU A 170 -8.04 -9.76 -3.01
N TRP A 171 -7.34 -8.79 -2.41
CA TRP A 171 -6.02 -8.97 -1.81
C TRP A 171 -6.02 -8.96 -0.28
N ARG A 172 -7.13 -8.58 0.38
CA ARG A 172 -7.19 -8.39 1.84
C ARG A 172 -6.77 -9.61 2.64
N GLU A 173 -7.26 -10.79 2.28
CA GLU A 173 -6.92 -12.05 2.97
C GLU A 173 -5.43 -12.35 2.82
N THR A 174 -4.90 -12.25 1.60
CA THR A 174 -3.48 -12.46 1.30
C THR A 174 -2.59 -11.47 2.05
N ALA A 175 -2.95 -10.18 2.03
CA ALA A 175 -2.24 -9.15 2.77
C ALA A 175 -2.25 -9.44 4.29
N ALA A 176 -3.39 -9.81 4.85
CA ALA A 176 -3.48 -10.15 6.27
C ALA A 176 -2.65 -11.40 6.63
N GLU A 177 -2.59 -12.40 5.76
CA GLU A 177 -1.74 -13.59 5.94
C GLU A 177 -0.24 -13.24 5.88
N LEU A 178 0.18 -12.46 4.88
CA LEU A 178 1.57 -12.01 4.73
C LEU A 178 2.06 -11.24 5.95
N LEU A 179 1.20 -10.42 6.56
CA LEU A 179 1.55 -9.65 7.74
C LEU A 179 1.50 -10.45 9.05
N ARG A 180 0.95 -11.66 9.04
CA ARG A 180 0.97 -12.59 10.20
C ARG A 180 2.22 -13.46 10.21
N LEU A 181 2.77 -13.77 9.03
CA LEU A 181 3.97 -14.59 8.92
C LEU A 181 5.18 -13.79 9.45
N PRO A 182 6.07 -14.41 10.25
CA PRO A 182 7.36 -13.81 10.51
C PRO A 182 8.07 -13.63 9.17
N GLN A 183 8.39 -12.39 8.81
CA GLN A 183 9.22 -12.13 7.65
C GLN A 183 10.57 -12.80 7.90
N ALA A 184 10.87 -13.87 7.16
CA ALA A 184 12.16 -14.54 7.23
C ALA A 184 13.24 -13.50 6.87
N ALA A 185 14.08 -13.18 7.84
CA ALA A 185 15.15 -12.20 7.74
C ALA A 185 16.32 -12.72 6.90
#